data_AF-A0A928P0V8-F1
#
_entry.id   AF-A0A928P0V8-F1
#
_cell.length_a   1.000
_cell.length_b   1.000
_cell.length_c   1.000
_cell.angle_alpha   90.00
_cell.angle_beta   90.00
_cell.angle_gamma   90.00
#
_symmetry.space_group_name_H-M   'P 1'
#
loop_
_entity.id
_entity.type
_entity.pdbx_description
1 polymer ?
#
loop_
_entity_poly.entity_id
_entity_poly.type
_entity_poly.pdbx_seq_one_letter_code
_entity_poly.pdbx_strand_id
1 'polypeptide(L)'
;MVMIKKILILNVLTIILLSFLSAPVYAWSDNIVEKEKEDQIRIWENGYIKIVADDKKIEDYTYSFSSFDISENGDLLIGISTMTQEKVLYVEQETGNVIEYSIDANGSFYVNFNGNNIQVFFVRGDVIIEFTKECELVAIYDAPADTESSKSKTMETGDRYYAINKSKFTNLIFSQLIRESASGEKVVVYDGTKGAVASNIVITIIVLIIFTAPLFIIFNPTGKKKRL
;
A
#
# COMPACT_ATOMS: atom_id res chain seq x y z
N MET A 1 22.19 26.99 -25.11
CA MET A 1 21.12 26.12 -25.66
C MET A 1 21.39 24.63 -25.49
N VAL A 2 22.60 24.12 -25.77
CA VAL A 2 22.95 22.69 -25.61
C VAL A 2 22.83 22.20 -24.15
N MET A 3 23.22 23.02 -23.18
CA MET A 3 23.17 22.66 -21.75
C MET A 3 21.74 22.55 -21.21
N ILE A 4 20.84 23.44 -21.63
CA ILE A 4 19.40 23.40 -21.29
C ILE A 4 18.76 22.12 -21.85
N LYS A 5 19.10 21.72 -23.09
CA LYS A 5 18.64 20.45 -23.66
C LYS A 5 19.13 19.23 -22.87
N LYS A 6 20.38 19.22 -22.39
CA LYS A 6 20.93 18.13 -21.58
C LYS A 6 20.23 18.00 -20.21
N ILE A 7 19.93 19.13 -19.56
CA ILE A 7 19.19 19.15 -18.29
C ILE A 7 17.75 18.65 -18.49
N LEU A 8 17.10 19.08 -19.58
CA LEU A 8 15.75 18.61 -19.91
C LEU A 8 15.73 17.09 -20.13
N ILE A 9 16.69 16.56 -20.89
CA ILE A 9 16.83 15.12 -21.16
C ILE A 9 17.08 14.34 -19.86
N LEU A 10 17.94 14.84 -18.97
CA LEU A 10 18.22 14.20 -17.69
C LEU A 10 16.97 14.16 -16.79
N ASN A 11 16.22 15.26 -16.69
CA ASN A 11 14.98 15.29 -15.92
C ASN A 11 13.93 14.33 -16.48
N VAL A 12 13.77 14.28 -17.81
CA VAL A 12 12.86 13.33 -18.47
C VAL A 12 13.29 11.88 -18.18
N LEU A 13 14.59 11.58 -18.24
CA LEU A 13 15.12 10.25 -17.88
C LEU A 13 14.87 9.89 -16.42
N THR A 14 15.04 10.83 -15.49
CA THR A 14 14.76 10.60 -14.05
C THR A 14 13.28 10.34 -13.81
N ILE A 15 12.38 11.09 -14.46
CA ILE A 15 10.92 10.88 -14.36
C ILE A 15 10.55 9.49 -14.90
N ILE A 16 11.12 9.10 -16.04
CA ILE A 16 10.94 7.78 -16.62
C ILE A 16 11.46 6.69 -15.65
N LEU A 17 12.64 6.88 -15.05
CA LEU A 17 13.23 5.90 -14.13
C LEU A 17 12.39 5.71 -12.86
N LEU A 18 11.88 6.81 -12.29
CA LEU A 18 11.02 6.79 -11.10
C LEU A 18 9.66 6.14 -11.36
N SER A 19 9.14 6.25 -12.59
CA SER A 19 7.90 5.58 -12.98
C SER A 19 8.00 4.04 -13.05
N PHE A 20 9.20 3.46 -12.96
CA PHE A 20 9.39 2.01 -12.88
C PHE A 20 9.55 1.46 -11.45
N LEU A 21 9.52 2.33 -10.43
CA LEU A 21 9.55 1.88 -9.03
C LEU A 21 8.17 1.38 -8.61
N SER A 22 7.81 0.16 -9.04
CA SER A 22 6.60 -0.50 -8.54
C SER A 22 6.83 -0.95 -7.10
N ALA A 23 6.04 -0.43 -6.15
CA ALA A 23 5.93 -1.07 -4.84
C ALA A 23 5.30 -2.46 -5.05
N PRO A 24 5.95 -3.53 -4.57
CA PRO A 24 5.41 -4.85 -4.77
C PRO A 24 4.26 -5.10 -3.76
N VAL A 25 3.18 -5.71 -4.25
CA VAL A 25 1.97 -6.04 -3.47
C VAL A 25 1.95 -7.54 -3.20
N TYR A 26 1.63 -7.93 -1.96
CA TYR A 26 1.78 -9.31 -1.48
C TYR A 26 0.59 -9.77 -0.65
N ALA A 27 0.35 -11.09 -0.68
CA ALA A 27 -0.42 -11.87 0.28
C ALA A 27 0.54 -12.66 1.20
N TRP A 28 0.09 -13.14 2.36
CA TRP A 28 0.94 -13.83 3.34
C TRP A 28 0.34 -15.17 3.79
N SER A 29 1.22 -16.09 4.20
CA SER A 29 0.92 -17.41 4.76
C SER A 29 2.19 -17.87 5.47
N ASP A 30 2.17 -18.23 6.76
CA ASP A 30 3.13 -19.16 7.41
C ASP A 30 2.82 -19.42 8.91
N ASN A 31 3.54 -20.40 9.50
CA ASN A 31 3.47 -20.80 10.91
C ASN A 31 3.97 -19.71 11.87
N ILE A 32 3.16 -19.35 12.86
CA ILE A 32 3.41 -18.26 13.82
C ILE A 32 3.43 -18.74 15.27
N VAL A 33 4.22 -18.07 16.10
CA VAL A 33 4.33 -18.33 17.55
C VAL A 33 3.67 -17.19 18.31
N GLU A 34 2.71 -17.52 19.17
CA GLU A 34 2.00 -16.54 20.00
C GLU A 34 2.91 -16.00 21.11
N LYS A 35 2.86 -14.68 21.36
CA LYS A 35 3.61 -14.03 22.43
C LYS A 35 2.96 -14.27 23.79
N GLU A 36 3.75 -14.14 24.85
CA GLU A 36 3.26 -14.17 26.22
C GLU A 36 2.28 -13.02 26.52
N LYS A 37 1.27 -13.27 27.37
CA LYS A 37 0.16 -12.34 27.62
C LYS A 37 0.60 -10.94 28.06
N GLU A 38 1.64 -10.84 28.88
CA GLU A 38 2.15 -9.54 29.35
C GLU A 38 2.69 -8.69 28.19
N ASP A 39 3.38 -9.32 27.23
CA ASP A 39 3.85 -8.65 26.03
C ASP A 39 2.70 -8.26 25.11
N GLN A 40 1.68 -9.12 24.99
CA GLN A 40 0.50 -8.81 24.20
C GLN A 40 -0.21 -7.54 24.70
N ILE A 41 -0.43 -7.44 26.03
CA ILE A 41 -1.05 -6.27 26.66
C ILE A 41 -0.22 -5.01 26.38
N ARG A 42 1.09 -5.07 26.62
CA ARG A 42 1.99 -3.92 26.41
C ARG A 42 1.96 -3.41 24.97
N ILE A 43 1.97 -4.32 24.00
CA ILE A 43 1.95 -3.96 22.57
C ILE A 43 0.60 -3.39 22.17
N TRP A 44 -0.50 -3.99 22.62
CA TRP A 44 -1.85 -3.55 22.29
C TRP A 44 -2.17 -2.16 22.86
N GLU A 45 -1.76 -1.88 24.10
CA GLU A 45 -1.97 -0.58 24.76
C GLU A 45 -1.27 0.59 24.07
N ASN A 46 -0.25 0.34 23.24
CA ASN A 46 0.36 1.38 22.40
C ASN A 46 -0.62 1.93 21.34
N GLY A 47 -1.72 1.23 21.07
CA GLY A 47 -2.82 1.72 20.25
C GLY A 47 -2.47 1.84 18.76
N TYR A 48 -1.68 0.88 18.25
CA TYR A 48 -1.26 0.82 16.85
C TYR A 48 -2.43 0.72 15.86
N ILE A 49 -3.58 0.21 16.30
CA ILE A 49 -4.74 -0.07 15.45
C ILE A 49 -5.98 0.53 16.09
N LYS A 50 -6.75 1.29 15.31
CA LYS A 50 -8.00 1.91 15.73
C LYS A 50 -9.00 1.94 14.60
N ILE A 51 -10.28 1.65 14.88
CA ILE A 51 -11.36 1.94 13.93
C ILE A 51 -11.50 3.46 13.80
N VAL A 52 -11.60 3.94 12.56
CA VAL A 52 -11.76 5.37 12.26
C VAL A 52 -12.98 5.67 11.38
N ALA A 53 -13.57 4.66 10.74
CA ALA A 53 -14.88 4.75 10.10
C ALA A 53 -15.50 3.34 9.92
N ASP A 54 -16.82 3.24 9.98
CA ASP A 54 -17.58 1.98 9.84
C ASP A 54 -18.83 2.12 8.94
N ASP A 55 -18.96 3.26 8.25
CA ASP A 55 -20.12 3.63 7.43
C ASP A 55 -19.76 3.99 5.99
N LYS A 56 -18.53 3.65 5.55
CA LYS A 56 -18.01 4.01 4.24
C LYS A 56 -18.33 2.97 3.17
N LYS A 57 -18.24 3.41 1.92
CA LYS A 57 -18.36 2.54 0.75
C LYS A 57 -17.02 2.40 0.05
N ILE A 58 -16.79 1.24 -0.57
CA ILE A 58 -15.52 0.95 -1.25
C ILE A 58 -15.19 1.99 -2.34
N GLU A 59 -16.21 2.56 -2.98
CA GLU A 59 -16.06 3.58 -4.02
C GLU A 59 -15.53 4.92 -3.49
N ASP A 60 -15.60 5.18 -2.18
CA ASP A 60 -15.02 6.35 -1.53
C ASP A 60 -13.48 6.28 -1.51
N TYR A 61 -12.91 5.09 -1.72
CA TYR A 61 -11.48 4.83 -1.65
C TYR A 61 -10.89 4.71 -3.04
N THR A 62 -9.87 5.54 -3.30
CA THR A 62 -9.20 5.57 -4.60
C THR A 62 -7.68 5.46 -4.49
N TYR A 63 -7.17 5.06 -3.33
CA TYR A 63 -5.75 4.99 -3.05
C TYR A 63 -5.09 3.73 -3.62
N SER A 64 -3.79 3.78 -3.89
CA SER A 64 -3.05 2.55 -4.16
C SER A 64 -3.00 1.68 -2.91
N PHE A 65 -3.07 0.36 -3.09
CA PHE A 65 -2.89 -0.60 -2.02
C PHE A 65 -1.51 -1.27 -2.09
N SER A 66 -1.00 -1.69 -0.94
CA SER A 66 0.29 -2.37 -0.76
C SER A 66 0.15 -3.86 -0.42
N SER A 67 -1.03 -4.27 0.06
CA SER A 67 -1.33 -5.65 0.42
C SER A 67 -2.83 -5.89 0.30
N PHE A 68 -3.21 -7.14 0.08
CA PHE A 68 -4.61 -7.53 0.10
C PHE A 68 -4.72 -9.00 0.51
N ASP A 69 -5.88 -9.35 1.05
CA ASP A 69 -6.26 -10.73 1.29
C ASP A 69 -7.77 -10.92 1.17
N ILE A 70 -8.24 -12.16 1.08
CA ILE A 70 -9.63 -12.50 0.77
C ILE A 70 -10.12 -13.63 1.68
N SER A 71 -11.22 -13.39 2.39
CA SER A 71 -11.79 -14.43 3.25
C SER A 71 -12.44 -15.55 2.43
N GLU A 72 -12.75 -16.68 3.08
CA GLU A 72 -13.49 -17.78 2.45
C GLU A 72 -14.85 -17.34 1.90
N ASN A 73 -15.50 -16.35 2.53
CA ASN A 73 -16.78 -15.81 2.10
C ASN A 73 -16.63 -14.80 0.93
N GLY A 74 -15.40 -14.37 0.65
CA GLY A 74 -15.04 -13.44 -0.41
C GLY A 74 -14.85 -11.99 0.05
N ASP A 75 -15.05 -11.68 1.33
CA ASP A 75 -14.74 -10.34 1.87
C ASP A 75 -13.27 -10.00 1.66
N LEU A 76 -12.98 -8.71 1.50
CA LEU A 76 -11.62 -8.25 1.18
C LEU A 76 -10.97 -7.58 2.39
N LEU A 77 -9.69 -7.83 2.57
CA LEU A 77 -8.79 -6.95 3.30
C LEU A 77 -7.92 -6.21 2.30
N ILE A 78 -7.80 -4.90 2.47
CA ILE A 78 -6.96 -4.04 1.64
C ILE A 78 -6.06 -3.21 2.55
N GLY A 79 -4.75 -3.47 2.51
CA GLY A 79 -3.76 -2.65 3.17
C GLY A 79 -3.32 -1.50 2.27
N ILE A 80 -3.47 -0.27 2.76
CA ILE A 80 -3.06 0.96 2.09
C ILE A 80 -1.89 1.54 2.87
N SER A 81 -0.71 1.60 2.25
CA SER A 81 0.46 2.31 2.77
C SER A 81 0.83 3.43 1.80
N THR A 82 0.63 4.67 2.23
CA THR A 82 1.00 5.89 1.49
C THR A 82 1.98 6.71 2.32
N MET A 83 2.56 7.76 1.73
CA MET A 83 3.48 8.66 2.48
C MET A 83 2.84 9.35 3.69
N THR A 84 1.50 9.41 3.77
CA THR A 84 0.79 10.21 4.77
C THR A 84 -0.20 9.40 5.60
N GLN A 85 -0.55 8.19 5.16
CA GLN A 85 -1.62 7.40 5.75
C GLN A 85 -1.33 5.91 5.59
N GLU A 86 -1.57 5.18 6.68
CA GLU A 86 -1.52 3.74 6.74
C GLU A 86 -2.86 3.24 7.24
N LYS A 87 -3.52 2.42 6.43
CA LYS A 87 -4.90 2.00 6.67
C LYS A 87 -5.11 0.56 6.29
N VAL A 88 -6.02 -0.10 6.99
CA VAL A 88 -6.62 -1.36 6.55
C VAL A 88 -8.09 -1.11 6.27
N LEU A 89 -8.57 -1.61 5.13
CA LEU A 89 -9.99 -1.63 4.81
C LEU A 89 -10.46 -3.08 4.89
N TYR A 90 -11.46 -3.34 5.74
CA TYR A 90 -12.29 -4.54 5.63
C TYR A 90 -13.47 -4.19 4.73
N VAL A 91 -13.65 -4.96 3.65
CA VAL A 91 -14.72 -4.74 2.67
C VAL A 91 -15.66 -5.93 2.66
N GLU A 92 -16.92 -5.70 3.01
CA GLU A 92 -17.99 -6.67 2.80
C GLU A 92 -18.34 -6.73 1.31
N GLN A 93 -18.07 -7.85 0.64
CA GLN A 93 -18.29 -7.94 -0.81
C GLN A 93 -19.75 -7.78 -1.20
N GLU A 94 -20.68 -8.30 -0.41
CA GLU A 94 -22.11 -8.29 -0.74
C GLU A 94 -22.71 -6.89 -0.71
N THR A 95 -22.24 -6.05 0.20
CA THR A 95 -22.81 -4.72 0.48
C THR A 95 -21.94 -3.58 -0.03
N GLY A 96 -20.65 -3.84 -0.26
CA GLY A 96 -19.63 -2.82 -0.50
C GLY A 96 -19.33 -1.94 0.72
N ASN A 97 -19.82 -2.31 1.91
CA ASN A 97 -19.54 -1.59 3.15
C ASN A 97 -18.06 -1.75 3.53
N VAL A 98 -17.51 -0.68 4.11
CA VAL A 98 -16.12 -0.63 4.54
C VAL A 98 -16.03 -0.27 6.01
N ILE A 99 -15.24 -1.07 6.73
CA ILE A 99 -14.67 -0.68 8.03
C ILE A 99 -13.22 -0.29 7.80
N GLU A 100 -12.88 0.93 8.22
CA GLU A 100 -11.55 1.50 8.11
C GLU A 100 -10.83 1.44 9.45
N TYR A 101 -9.63 0.85 9.44
CA TYR A 101 -8.69 0.88 10.55
C TYR A 101 -7.53 1.81 10.21
N SER A 102 -7.22 2.74 11.10
CA SER A 102 -5.96 3.46 11.08
C SER A 102 -4.87 2.58 11.66
N ILE A 103 -3.74 2.50 10.97
CA ILE A 103 -2.55 1.78 11.40
C ILE A 103 -1.46 2.81 11.68
N ASP A 104 -0.79 2.67 12.82
CA ASP A 104 0.46 3.37 13.11
C ASP A 104 1.62 2.40 12.94
N ALA A 105 1.97 2.10 11.70
CA ALA A 105 3.14 1.29 11.39
C ALA A 105 4.32 2.23 11.19
N ASN A 106 5.39 2.06 11.97
CA ASN A 106 6.64 2.75 11.70
C ASN A 106 7.36 2.11 10.48
N GLY A 107 6.65 1.87 9.37
CA GLY A 107 7.11 1.16 8.18
C GLY A 107 6.02 0.36 7.46
N SER A 108 6.43 -0.46 6.49
CA SER A 108 5.50 -1.29 5.71
C SER A 108 4.77 -2.32 6.58
N PHE A 109 3.54 -2.64 6.18
CA PHE A 109 2.74 -3.70 6.78
C PHE A 109 1.99 -4.52 5.72
N TYR A 110 1.60 -5.72 6.09
CA TYR A 110 0.82 -6.65 5.27
C TYR A 110 -0.43 -7.09 6.02
N VAL A 111 -1.49 -7.41 5.28
CA VAL A 111 -2.79 -7.83 5.84
C VAL A 111 -3.08 -9.26 5.45
N ASN A 112 -3.76 -9.99 6.33
CA ASN A 112 -4.22 -11.35 6.09
C ASN A 112 -5.49 -11.64 6.90
N PHE A 113 -6.32 -12.55 6.43
CA PHE A 113 -7.36 -13.18 7.22
C PHE A 113 -6.80 -14.40 7.96
N ASN A 114 -7.25 -14.57 9.20
CA ASN A 114 -7.14 -15.83 9.92
C ASN A 114 -8.54 -16.27 10.37
N GLY A 115 -9.18 -17.11 9.56
CA GLY A 115 -10.60 -17.38 9.68
C GLY A 115 -11.41 -16.08 9.52
N ASN A 116 -12.10 -15.67 10.59
CA ASN A 116 -12.89 -14.42 10.62
C ASN A 116 -12.12 -13.21 11.19
N ASN A 117 -10.88 -13.42 11.63
CA ASN A 117 -10.07 -12.38 12.25
C ASN A 117 -9.15 -11.70 11.23
N ILE A 118 -8.72 -10.49 11.57
CA ILE A 118 -7.83 -9.66 10.77
C ILE A 118 -6.44 -9.77 11.38
N GLN A 119 -5.45 -10.09 10.56
CA GLN A 119 -4.03 -10.06 10.92
C GLN A 119 -3.32 -8.92 10.20
N VAL A 120 -2.55 -8.15 10.95
CA VAL A 120 -1.64 -7.12 10.42
C VAL A 120 -0.22 -7.47 10.81
N PHE A 121 0.62 -7.74 9.81
CA PHE A 121 2.05 -7.99 9.98
C PHE A 121 2.83 -6.68 9.84
N PHE A 122 3.53 -6.27 10.89
CA PHE A 122 4.36 -5.06 10.92
C PHE A 122 5.82 -5.41 10.60
N VAL A 123 6.29 -5.08 9.39
CA VAL A 123 7.61 -5.52 8.87
C VAL A 123 8.79 -5.07 9.73
N ARG A 124 8.70 -3.88 10.33
CA ARG A 124 9.76 -3.36 11.22
C ARG A 124 9.49 -3.58 12.69
N GLY A 125 8.27 -4.02 13.03
CA GLY A 125 7.89 -4.33 14.40
C GLY A 125 8.21 -5.76 14.79
N ASP A 126 8.50 -6.63 13.82
CA ASP A 126 8.65 -8.08 13.98
C ASP A 126 7.47 -8.72 14.74
N VAL A 127 6.26 -8.16 14.54
CA VAL A 127 5.03 -8.60 15.20
C VAL A 127 3.88 -8.71 14.22
N ILE A 128 2.99 -9.64 14.52
CA ILE A 128 1.70 -9.79 13.86
C ILE A 128 0.63 -9.56 14.92
N ILE A 129 -0.29 -8.63 14.65
CA ILE A 129 -1.41 -8.35 15.53
C ILE A 129 -2.66 -8.95 14.90
N GLU A 130 -3.34 -9.84 15.62
CA GLU A 130 -4.63 -10.40 15.24
C GLU A 130 -5.75 -9.79 16.07
N PHE A 131 -6.80 -9.34 15.40
CA PHE A 131 -7.94 -8.69 16.04
C PHE A 131 -9.24 -9.01 15.30
N THR A 132 -10.36 -8.86 15.99
CA THR A 132 -11.70 -9.04 15.44
C THR A 132 -12.09 -7.86 14.54
N LYS A 133 -13.16 -8.01 13.78
CA LYS A 133 -13.74 -6.93 12.97
C LYS A 133 -14.10 -5.71 13.82
N GLU A 134 -14.50 -5.91 15.08
CA GLU A 134 -14.83 -4.87 16.05
C GLU A 134 -13.58 -4.25 16.71
N CYS A 135 -12.37 -4.60 16.25
CA CYS A 135 -11.09 -4.13 16.76
C CYS A 135 -10.81 -4.58 18.20
N GLU A 136 -11.23 -5.80 18.55
CA GLU A 136 -10.86 -6.45 19.81
C GLU A 136 -9.64 -7.34 19.59
N LEU A 137 -8.65 -7.24 20.49
CA LEU A 137 -7.44 -8.06 20.40
C LEU A 137 -7.77 -9.55 20.54
N VAL A 138 -7.29 -10.35 19.59
CA VAL A 138 -7.33 -11.82 19.68
C VAL A 138 -5.99 -12.35 20.19
N ALA A 139 -4.90 -12.01 19.50
CA ALA A 139 -3.56 -12.47 19.83
C ALA A 139 -2.49 -11.58 19.19
N ILE A 140 -1.27 -11.64 19.72
CA ILE A 140 -0.08 -11.05 19.08
C ILE A 140 0.98 -12.14 18.93
N TYR A 141 1.59 -12.23 17.76
CA TYR A 141 2.56 -13.24 17.40
C TYR A 141 3.92 -12.61 17.08
N ASP A 142 4.98 -13.40 17.25
CA ASP A 142 6.27 -13.13 16.64
C ASP A 142 6.17 -13.27 15.13
N ALA A 143 6.72 -12.29 14.41
CA ALA A 143 6.87 -12.42 12.99
C ALA A 143 8.02 -13.38 12.64
N PRO A 144 7.85 -14.27 11.64
CA PRO A 144 8.95 -15.09 11.16
C PRO A 144 10.06 -14.20 10.59
N ALA A 145 11.31 -14.47 10.98
CA ALA A 145 12.50 -13.72 10.54
C ALA A 145 12.71 -13.71 9.01
N ASP A 146 12.15 -14.70 8.30
CA ASP A 146 12.30 -14.92 6.85
C ASP A 146 10.96 -14.74 6.09
N THR A 147 10.20 -13.69 6.36
CA THR A 147 8.90 -13.39 5.70
C THR A 147 9.02 -12.92 4.24
N GLU A 148 10.00 -13.44 3.49
CA GLU A 148 10.04 -13.35 2.03
C GLU A 148 9.08 -14.34 1.35
N SER A 149 8.68 -15.41 2.04
CA SER A 149 7.58 -16.32 1.67
C SER A 149 6.25 -15.65 2.06
N SER A 150 5.37 -15.20 1.18
CA SER A 150 4.83 -15.86 0.01
C SER A 150 4.18 -14.76 -0.86
N LYS A 151 5.05 -13.94 -1.45
CA LYS A 151 4.75 -12.77 -2.30
C LYS A 151 3.88 -13.11 -3.54
N SER A 152 2.59 -13.42 -3.37
CA SER A 152 1.69 -13.75 -4.48
C SER A 152 0.98 -12.50 -5.02
N LYS A 153 0.85 -12.43 -6.34
CA LYS A 153 0.10 -11.37 -7.07
C LYS A 153 -1.33 -11.81 -7.44
N THR A 154 -1.68 -13.02 -7.03
CA THR A 154 -2.88 -13.75 -7.43
C THR A 154 -3.34 -14.63 -6.28
N MET A 155 -4.64 -14.81 -6.12
CA MET A 155 -5.21 -15.59 -5.03
C MET A 155 -6.44 -16.34 -5.51
N GLU A 156 -6.60 -17.58 -5.07
CA GLU A 156 -7.74 -18.44 -5.40
C GLU A 156 -8.50 -18.72 -4.10
N THR A 157 -9.81 -18.51 -4.12
CA THR A 157 -10.70 -18.92 -3.02
C THR A 157 -11.98 -19.53 -3.61
N GLY A 158 -12.18 -20.83 -3.37
CA GLY A 158 -13.22 -21.61 -4.05
C GLY A 158 -13.13 -21.50 -5.58
N ASP A 159 -14.22 -21.10 -6.22
CA ASP A 159 -14.31 -20.91 -7.69
C ASP A 159 -13.93 -19.48 -8.16
N ARG A 160 -13.42 -18.63 -7.27
CA ARG A 160 -13.10 -17.23 -7.55
C ARG A 160 -11.60 -17.04 -7.62
N TYR A 161 -11.14 -16.48 -8.74
CA TYR A 161 -9.75 -16.10 -8.93
C TYR A 161 -9.61 -14.59 -8.80
N TYR A 162 -8.67 -14.13 -7.99
CA TYR A 162 -8.39 -12.72 -7.83
C TYR A 162 -6.99 -12.42 -8.32
N ALA A 163 -6.88 -11.38 -9.14
CA ALA A 163 -5.62 -10.95 -9.68
C ALA A 163 -5.51 -9.45 -9.66
N ILE A 164 -4.27 -9.01 -9.46
CA ILE A 164 -3.91 -7.63 -9.66
C ILE A 164 -3.91 -7.34 -11.17
N ASN A 165 -4.72 -6.36 -11.61
CA ASN A 165 -4.72 -5.94 -13.01
C ASN A 165 -3.41 -5.21 -13.35
N LYS A 166 -2.74 -5.67 -14.41
CA LYS A 166 -1.66 -4.91 -15.06
C LYS A 166 -2.24 -4.20 -16.27
N SER A 167 -2.50 -2.89 -16.16
CA SER A 167 -2.80 -2.11 -17.36
C SER A 167 -1.60 -2.17 -18.32
N LYS A 168 -1.85 -2.39 -19.62
CA LYS A 168 -0.82 -2.63 -20.64
C LYS A 168 0.07 -1.40 -20.95
N PHE A 169 -0.27 -0.21 -20.44
CA PHE A 169 0.37 1.04 -20.88
C PHE A 169 1.32 1.66 -19.86
N THR A 170 1.27 1.25 -18.59
CA THR A 170 2.17 1.76 -17.56
C THR A 170 2.40 0.69 -16.49
N ASN A 171 3.64 0.23 -16.34
CA ASN A 171 4.10 -0.55 -15.17
C ASN A 171 4.10 0.29 -13.86
N LEU A 172 3.38 1.42 -13.84
CA LEU A 172 3.16 2.25 -12.66
C LEU A 172 2.14 1.54 -11.78
N ILE A 173 2.63 1.05 -10.63
CA ILE A 173 1.92 0.68 -9.40
C ILE A 173 0.54 0.03 -9.62
N PHE A 174 0.52 -1.28 -9.36
CA PHE A 174 -0.68 -2.08 -9.17
C PHE A 174 -1.76 -1.33 -8.39
N SER A 175 -2.89 -1.04 -9.03
CA SER A 175 -3.93 -0.20 -8.40
C SER A 175 -5.35 -0.71 -8.63
N GLN A 176 -5.53 -1.84 -9.30
CA GLN A 176 -6.83 -2.48 -9.43
C GLN A 176 -6.77 -3.94 -8.96
N LEU A 177 -7.75 -4.32 -8.16
CA LEU A 177 -8.01 -5.72 -7.82
C LEU A 177 -9.17 -6.20 -8.71
N ILE A 178 -8.95 -7.29 -9.43
CA ILE A 178 -9.95 -7.91 -10.30
C ILE A 178 -10.31 -9.28 -9.75
N ARG A 179 -11.61 -9.56 -9.74
CA ARG A 179 -12.17 -10.90 -9.58
C ARG A 179 -12.50 -11.46 -10.96
N GLU A 180 -12.02 -12.66 -11.23
CA GLU A 180 -12.32 -13.47 -12.40
C GLU A 180 -13.16 -14.68 -11.99
N SER A 181 -14.28 -14.89 -12.67
CA SER A 181 -15.13 -16.06 -12.46
C SER A 181 -14.61 -17.27 -13.24
N ALA A 182 -15.11 -18.46 -12.91
CA ALA A 182 -14.85 -19.69 -13.67
C ALA A 182 -15.26 -19.59 -15.17
N SER A 183 -16.17 -18.68 -15.54
CA SER A 183 -16.55 -18.42 -16.94
C SER A 183 -15.62 -17.44 -17.67
N GLY A 184 -14.60 -16.89 -16.99
CA GLY A 184 -13.66 -15.90 -17.53
C GLY A 184 -14.17 -14.46 -17.48
N GLU A 185 -15.31 -14.20 -16.83
CA GLU A 185 -15.81 -12.84 -16.60
C GLU A 185 -14.92 -12.12 -15.59
N LYS A 186 -14.48 -10.91 -15.92
CA LYS A 186 -13.60 -10.09 -15.06
C LYS A 186 -14.38 -8.88 -14.53
N VAL A 187 -14.39 -8.73 -13.21
CA VAL A 187 -15.01 -7.61 -12.50
C VAL A 187 -13.95 -6.90 -11.66
N VAL A 188 -13.86 -5.57 -11.79
CA VAL A 188 -13.01 -4.76 -10.93
C VAL A 188 -13.70 -4.64 -9.58
N VAL A 189 -13.07 -5.18 -8.52
CA VAL A 189 -13.61 -5.14 -7.15
C VAL A 189 -12.99 -4.03 -6.31
N TYR A 190 -11.87 -3.44 -6.77
CA TYR A 190 -11.28 -2.24 -6.19
C TYR A 190 -10.52 -1.44 -7.26
N ASP A 191 -10.67 -0.12 -7.27
CA ASP A 191 -9.98 0.79 -8.19
C ASP A 191 -9.28 1.95 -7.46
N GLY A 192 -8.01 1.70 -7.12
CA GLY A 192 -7.06 2.64 -6.56
C GLY A 192 -6.29 3.49 -7.59
N THR A 193 -6.65 3.44 -8.89
CA THR A 193 -5.82 4.03 -9.95
C THR A 193 -5.77 5.56 -9.83
N LYS A 194 -6.86 6.21 -9.44
CA LYS A 194 -6.91 7.69 -9.34
C LYS A 194 -5.92 8.22 -8.30
N GLY A 195 -5.84 7.60 -7.12
CA GLY A 195 -4.91 7.98 -6.06
C GLY A 195 -3.46 7.62 -6.39
N ALA A 196 -3.23 6.49 -7.06
CA ALA A 196 -1.90 6.13 -7.56
C ALA A 196 -1.35 7.19 -8.55
N VAL A 197 -2.18 7.67 -9.48
CA VAL A 197 -1.80 8.73 -10.43
C VAL A 197 -1.51 10.04 -9.69
N ALA A 198 -2.36 10.44 -8.73
CA ALA A 198 -2.16 11.66 -7.95
C ALA A 198 -0.84 11.64 -7.17
N SER A 199 -0.53 10.53 -6.48
CA SER A 199 0.71 10.36 -5.72
C SER A 199 1.96 10.46 -6.61
N ASN A 200 1.93 9.80 -7.78
CA ASN A 200 3.04 9.83 -8.74
C ASN A 200 3.31 11.23 -9.30
N ILE A 201 2.27 12.04 -9.52
CA ILE A 201 2.42 13.44 -9.95
C ILE A 201 3.14 14.26 -8.87
N VAL A 202 2.75 14.11 -7.59
CA VAL A 202 3.38 14.85 -6.48
C VAL A 202 4.86 14.49 -6.33
N ILE A 203 5.21 13.20 -6.34
CA ILE A 203 6.60 12.73 -6.28
C ILE A 203 7.41 13.30 -7.46
N THR A 204 6.83 13.27 -8.66
CA THR A 204 7.45 13.82 -9.87
C THR A 204 7.78 15.31 -9.73
N ILE A 205 6.86 16.11 -9.17
CA ILE A 205 7.06 17.54 -8.93
C ILE A 205 8.17 17.77 -7.89
N ILE A 206 8.18 17.03 -6.78
CA ILE A 206 9.20 17.16 -5.74
C ILE A 206 10.60 16.88 -6.30
N VAL A 207 10.74 15.78 -7.05
CA VAL A 207 12.02 15.41 -7.67
C VAL A 207 12.46 16.49 -8.67
N LEU A 208 11.55 16.98 -9.51
CA LEU A 208 11.84 18.09 -10.41
C LEU A 208 12.38 19.31 -9.66
N ILE A 209 11.77 19.70 -8.54
CA ILE A 209 12.25 20.83 -7.73
C ILE A 209 13.65 20.56 -7.18
N ILE A 210 13.91 19.38 -6.60
CA ILE A 210 15.21 19.02 -6.01
C ILE A 210 16.33 19.05 -7.06
N PHE A 211 16.08 18.58 -8.28
CA PHE A 211 17.11 18.56 -9.33
C PHE A 211 17.24 19.90 -10.08
N THR A 212 16.16 20.69 -10.20
CA THR A 212 16.19 21.95 -10.95
C THR A 212 16.58 23.16 -10.10
N ALA A 213 16.22 23.22 -8.82
CA ALA A 213 16.52 24.35 -7.95
C ALA A 213 18.03 24.58 -7.73
N PRO A 214 18.87 23.55 -7.49
CA PRO A 214 20.32 23.74 -7.36
C PRO A 214 20.97 24.23 -8.65
N LEU A 215 20.50 23.73 -9.80
CA LEU A 215 20.98 24.17 -11.11
C LEU A 215 20.63 25.65 -11.35
N PHE A 216 19.43 26.10 -10.95
CA PHE A 216 19.06 27.52 -11.05
C PHE A 216 19.96 28.42 -10.20
N ILE A 217 20.34 27.98 -8.99
CA ILE A 217 21.27 28.70 -8.11
C ILE A 217 22.69 28.75 -8.70
N ILE A 218 23.18 27.63 -9.26
CA ILE A 218 24.51 27.54 -9.87
C ILE A 218 24.61 28.37 -11.16
N PHE A 219 23.57 28.37 -12.00
CA PHE A 219 23.58 29.05 -13.31
C PHE A 219 23.08 30.49 -13.27
N ASN A 220 22.38 30.89 -12.22
CA ASN A 220 21.94 32.27 -12.02
C ASN A 220 22.45 32.79 -10.66
N PRO A 221 23.78 32.84 -10.45
CA PRO A 221 24.33 33.32 -9.20
C PRO A 221 23.97 34.80 -9.07
N THR A 222 23.05 35.10 -8.17
CA THR A 222 22.61 36.46 -7.77
C THR A 222 23.75 37.31 -7.17
N GLY A 223 25.01 36.84 -7.22
CA GLY A 223 26.19 37.45 -6.64
C GLY A 223 27.20 38.07 -7.61
N LYS A 224 26.92 38.22 -8.92
CA LYS A 224 27.78 39.08 -9.75
C LYS A 224 27.53 40.55 -9.40
N LYS A 225 28.20 41.04 -8.34
CA LYS A 225 28.39 42.47 -8.10
C LYS A 225 28.91 43.08 -9.41
N LYS A 226 28.11 43.93 -10.06
CA LYS A 226 28.60 44.80 -11.13
C LYS A 226 29.74 45.62 -10.53
N ARG A 227 30.98 45.35 -10.93
CA ARG A 227 32.09 46.25 -10.68
C ARG A 227 31.85 47.47 -11.57
N LEU A 228 31.61 48.62 -10.92
CA LEU A 228 31.71 49.95 -11.50
C LEU A 228 33.18 50.23 -11.87
#